data_AF-A0A395H6C2-F1
#
_entry.id   AF-A0A395H6C2-F1
#
_cell.length_a   1.000
_cell.length_b   1.000
_cell.length_c   1.000
_cell.angle_alpha   90.00
_cell.angle_beta   90.00
_cell.angle_gamma   90.00
#
_symmetry.space_group_name_H-M   'P 1'
#
loop_
_entity.id
_entity.type
_entity.pdbx_description
1 polymer ?
#
loop_
_entity_poly.entity_id
_entity_poly.type
_entity_poly.pdbx_seq_one_letter_code
_entity_poly.pdbx_strand_id
1 'polypeptide(L)'
;MTLLTIPALSAVALGLLAVLVGRAVSQGRDIPGPWLARYTRLWYIWQMVKGDFQYTNIKLHRRFGKVVRIAPGWYSLNDVDALKAIYAHGSQFTKSEWYEAWNFSPSPDDHNLFSVRNPTHHSDARRKVASMYSMSAMVSYEPYVNDCIRRFFVQLDSLSNTSSTMDLGHWLQCFAFDTISDITYGERFGFLDQGEDINNLMANLEESFVISSLMGLMLWLRPVVLFLGNFFAKSDTLFVRRFTDQKFTELSKKDNQEPAVGEPLSMVQRFLQARDEGKGLTDRYIQVSAASNIGAGSDTTGIGLSAVVFYLYRSPEKLETLRKELNDACPGSEISFPEAQKLPYLQAVIKESMRLHPGVGFPLFRVVPRGGAVICDKFFPEGTNVGINSWVMHRDESIWGANADDFVPERWLLKDAEKLRLMEQCLMPFGLGSRVCVGKNISLFEINKLIPSLVRSYDIEIQEQEGKDMRARNMWFVKPVRFQVTIKKSSQSVP
;
A
#
# COMPACT_ATOMS: atom_id res chain seq x y z
N MET A 1 0.85 26.98 -45.72
CA MET A 1 1.04 26.15 -44.50
C MET A 1 -0.07 25.10 -44.30
N THR A 2 -0.93 24.84 -45.30
CA THR A 2 -2.13 23.98 -45.20
C THR A 2 -2.06 22.68 -46.01
N LEU A 3 -1.07 22.50 -46.89
CA LEU A 3 -0.95 21.32 -47.76
C LEU A 3 -0.17 20.15 -47.12
N LEU A 4 0.66 20.42 -46.09
CA LEU A 4 1.41 19.38 -45.37
C LEU A 4 0.62 18.75 -44.20
N THR A 5 -0.50 19.35 -43.80
CA THR A 5 -1.30 18.88 -42.65
C THR A 5 -2.22 17.72 -43.01
N ILE A 6 -2.77 17.68 -44.23
CA ILE A 6 -3.71 16.63 -44.67
C ILE A 6 -3.03 15.26 -44.82
N PRO A 7 -1.84 15.12 -45.44
CA PRO A 7 -1.16 13.83 -45.54
C PRO A 7 -0.71 13.30 -44.16
N ALA A 8 -0.27 14.20 -43.27
CA ALA A 8 0.13 13.86 -41.92
C ALA A 8 -1.05 13.36 -41.08
N LEU A 9 -2.21 14.05 -41.14
CA LEU A 9 -3.43 13.63 -40.46
C LEU A 9 -3.94 12.29 -41.00
N SER A 10 -3.88 12.07 -42.31
CA SER A 10 -4.26 10.80 -42.95
C SER A 10 -3.34 9.64 -42.54
N ALA A 11 -2.02 9.87 -42.45
CA ALA A 11 -1.06 8.86 -41.99
C ALA A 11 -1.28 8.50 -40.52
N VAL A 12 -1.56 9.48 -39.66
CA VAL A 12 -1.93 9.25 -38.25
C VAL A 12 -3.25 8.47 -38.15
N ALA A 13 -4.26 8.84 -38.93
CA ALA A 13 -5.54 8.14 -38.96
C ALA A 13 -5.40 6.68 -39.43
N LEU A 14 -4.62 6.43 -40.48
CA LEU A 14 -4.31 5.08 -40.98
C LEU A 14 -3.51 4.26 -39.97
N GLY A 15 -2.52 4.86 -39.30
CA GLY A 15 -1.76 4.22 -38.24
C GLY A 15 -2.63 3.84 -37.02
N LEU A 16 -3.50 4.76 -36.59
CA LEU A 16 -4.48 4.49 -35.54
C LEU A 16 -5.45 3.39 -35.95
N LEU A 17 -5.96 3.42 -37.19
CA LEU A 17 -6.84 2.40 -37.73
C LEU A 17 -6.14 1.04 -37.78
N ALA A 18 -4.89 0.96 -38.23
CA ALA A 18 -4.11 -0.27 -38.26
C ALA A 18 -3.88 -0.85 -36.85
N VAL A 19 -3.62 0.00 -35.84
CA VAL A 19 -3.51 -0.42 -34.43
C VAL A 19 -4.86 -0.93 -33.91
N LEU A 20 -5.96 -0.23 -34.20
CA LEU A 20 -7.31 -0.61 -33.78
C LEU A 20 -7.75 -1.92 -34.43
N VAL A 21 -7.51 -2.08 -35.73
CA VAL A 21 -7.77 -3.33 -36.47
C VAL A 21 -6.87 -4.45 -35.97
N GLY A 22 -5.57 -4.20 -35.76
CA GLY A 22 -4.65 -5.17 -35.18
C GLY A 22 -5.10 -5.67 -33.80
N ARG A 23 -5.61 -4.78 -32.95
CA ARG A 23 -6.19 -5.13 -31.64
C ARG A 23 -7.55 -5.81 -31.74
N ALA A 24 -8.36 -5.46 -32.73
CA ALA A 24 -9.60 -6.16 -33.03
C ALA A 24 -9.32 -7.59 -33.49
N VAL A 25 -8.20 -7.78 -34.20
CA VAL A 25 -7.83 -9.04 -34.86
C VAL A 25 -6.94 -9.93 -33.98
N SER A 26 -6.25 -9.37 -32.97
CA SER A 26 -5.28 -10.06 -32.10
C SER A 26 -5.85 -11.24 -31.29
N GLN A 27 -4.95 -12.14 -30.88
CA GLN A 27 -5.25 -13.27 -30.01
C GLN A 27 -5.89 -12.81 -28.68
N GLY A 28 -6.85 -13.60 -28.17
CA GLY A 28 -7.61 -13.32 -26.94
C GLY A 28 -8.97 -12.65 -27.14
N ARG A 29 -9.53 -12.55 -28.36
CA ARG A 29 -10.83 -11.89 -28.63
C ARG A 29 -11.98 -12.40 -27.75
N ASP A 30 -11.91 -13.67 -27.38
CA ASP A 30 -12.81 -14.42 -26.50
C ASP A 30 -12.76 -13.96 -25.05
N ILE A 31 -11.68 -13.29 -24.62
CA ILE A 31 -11.57 -12.76 -23.27
C ILE A 31 -12.58 -11.60 -23.10
N PRO A 32 -13.52 -11.72 -22.15
CA PRO A 32 -14.56 -10.73 -21.94
C PRO A 32 -14.02 -9.47 -21.25
N GLY A 33 -14.77 -8.38 -21.35
CA GLY A 33 -14.44 -7.12 -20.71
C GLY A 33 -15.22 -5.96 -21.33
N PRO A 34 -15.04 -4.73 -20.80
CA PRO A 34 -15.62 -3.52 -21.38
C PRO A 34 -15.22 -3.36 -22.85
N TRP A 35 -16.15 -2.89 -23.67
CA TRP A 35 -15.93 -2.80 -25.12
C TRP A 35 -14.75 -1.89 -25.48
N LEU A 36 -14.65 -0.70 -24.86
CA LEU A 36 -13.54 0.23 -25.08
C LEU A 36 -12.17 -0.35 -24.64
N ALA A 37 -12.16 -1.20 -23.61
CA ALA A 37 -10.94 -1.85 -23.11
C ALA A 37 -10.31 -2.82 -24.14
N ARG A 38 -11.05 -3.24 -25.17
CA ARG A 38 -10.51 -4.02 -26.29
C ARG A 38 -9.57 -3.21 -27.17
N TYR A 39 -9.83 -1.92 -27.32
CA TYR A 39 -9.20 -1.09 -28.33
C TYR A 39 -8.20 -0.09 -27.77
N THR A 40 -8.44 0.41 -26.55
CA THR A 40 -7.65 1.50 -25.98
C THR A 40 -7.46 1.36 -24.46
N ARG A 41 -6.35 1.92 -23.96
CA ARG A 41 -6.10 2.08 -22.51
C ARG A 41 -6.94 3.19 -21.89
N LEU A 42 -7.58 4.04 -22.69
CA LEU A 42 -8.38 5.18 -22.23
C LEU A 42 -9.55 4.76 -21.33
N TRP A 43 -10.15 3.59 -21.57
CA TRP A 43 -11.19 3.09 -20.65
C TRP A 43 -10.65 2.86 -19.25
N TYR A 44 -9.47 2.23 -19.14
CA TYR A 44 -8.87 1.95 -17.85
C TYR A 44 -8.41 3.23 -17.17
N ILE A 45 -7.78 4.14 -17.91
CA ILE A 45 -7.40 5.48 -17.42
C ILE A 45 -8.61 6.24 -16.89
N TRP A 46 -9.73 6.25 -17.63
CA TRP A 46 -10.97 6.88 -17.20
C TRP A 46 -11.50 6.28 -15.88
N GLN A 47 -11.46 4.95 -15.75
CA GLN A 47 -11.87 4.28 -14.51
C GLN A 47 -10.93 4.57 -13.33
N MET A 48 -9.63 4.71 -13.57
CA MET A 48 -8.68 5.15 -12.54
C MET A 48 -9.01 6.56 -12.07
N VAL A 49 -9.18 7.51 -12.99
CA VAL A 49 -9.50 8.92 -12.68
C VAL A 49 -10.84 9.05 -11.93
N LYS A 50 -11.82 8.19 -12.23
CA LYS A 50 -13.09 8.11 -11.50
C LYS A 50 -12.88 7.77 -10.01
N GLY A 51 -11.81 7.06 -9.67
CA GLY A 51 -11.38 6.83 -8.30
C GLY A 51 -12.08 5.68 -7.56
N ASP A 52 -12.81 4.81 -8.27
CA ASP A 52 -13.56 3.69 -7.67
C ASP A 52 -13.30 2.35 -8.37
N PHE A 53 -12.14 2.20 -9.01
CA PHE A 53 -11.82 1.04 -9.84
C PHE A 53 -11.91 -0.30 -9.09
N GLN A 54 -11.67 -0.34 -7.78
CA GLN A 54 -11.81 -1.54 -6.96
C GLN A 54 -13.22 -2.12 -7.06
N TYR A 55 -14.25 -1.28 -6.98
CA TYR A 55 -15.64 -1.69 -7.10
C TYR A 55 -16.02 -1.99 -8.55
N THR A 56 -15.50 -1.23 -9.51
CA THR A 56 -15.65 -1.54 -10.94
C THR A 56 -15.09 -2.93 -11.25
N ASN A 57 -13.90 -3.26 -10.74
CA ASN A 57 -13.24 -4.52 -11.04
C ASN A 57 -13.97 -5.71 -10.39
N ILE A 58 -14.47 -5.56 -9.15
CA ILE A 58 -15.36 -6.54 -8.50
C ILE A 58 -16.59 -6.79 -9.38
N LYS A 59 -17.29 -5.73 -9.81
CA LYS A 59 -18.48 -5.84 -10.68
C LYS A 59 -18.17 -6.54 -12.00
N LEU A 60 -17.01 -6.27 -12.60
CA LEU A 60 -16.59 -6.93 -13.83
C LEU A 60 -16.34 -8.43 -13.63
N HIS A 61 -15.67 -8.83 -12.56
CA HIS A 61 -15.44 -10.24 -12.27
C HIS A 61 -16.72 -10.98 -11.90
N ARG A 62 -17.64 -10.35 -11.15
CA ARG A 62 -18.99 -10.91 -10.90
C ARG A 62 -19.77 -11.14 -12.20
N ARG A 63 -19.57 -10.29 -13.21
CA ARG A 63 -20.25 -10.40 -14.52
C ARG A 63 -19.59 -11.38 -15.48
N PHE A 64 -18.27 -11.38 -15.56
CA PHE A 64 -17.51 -12.03 -16.63
C PHE A 64 -16.68 -13.24 -16.15
N GLY A 65 -16.61 -13.48 -14.84
CA GLY A 65 -15.89 -14.60 -14.24
C GLY A 65 -14.41 -14.32 -14.01
N LYS A 66 -13.59 -15.38 -14.10
CA LYS A 66 -12.19 -15.40 -13.64
C LYS A 66 -11.24 -14.51 -14.43
N VAL A 67 -11.54 -14.18 -15.69
CA VAL A 67 -10.62 -13.46 -16.59
C VAL A 67 -11.33 -12.26 -17.20
N VAL A 68 -10.81 -11.05 -16.97
CA VAL A 68 -11.39 -9.80 -17.48
C VAL A 68 -10.32 -8.97 -18.18
N ARG A 69 -10.58 -8.58 -19.44
CA ARG A 69 -9.79 -7.56 -20.14
C ARG A 69 -10.12 -6.18 -19.58
N ILE A 70 -9.10 -5.45 -19.15
CA ILE A 70 -9.23 -4.06 -18.68
C ILE A 70 -8.54 -3.06 -19.61
N ALA A 71 -7.56 -3.49 -20.41
CA ALA A 71 -7.00 -2.71 -21.50
C ALA A 71 -6.38 -3.64 -22.57
N PRO A 72 -5.98 -3.14 -23.75
CA PRO A 72 -5.32 -3.98 -24.75
C PRO A 72 -4.00 -4.54 -24.21
N GLY A 73 -3.93 -5.86 -24.06
CA GLY A 73 -2.79 -6.56 -23.45
C GLY A 73 -2.74 -6.51 -21.92
N TRP A 74 -3.81 -6.06 -21.23
CA TRP A 74 -3.90 -6.02 -19.77
C TRP A 74 -5.14 -6.75 -19.28
N TYR A 75 -4.92 -7.74 -18.41
CA TYR A 75 -5.96 -8.63 -17.93
C TYR A 75 -5.94 -8.71 -16.39
N SER A 76 -7.11 -8.53 -15.81
CA SER A 76 -7.38 -8.80 -14.40
C SER A 76 -7.85 -10.24 -14.26
N LEU A 77 -7.23 -10.98 -13.35
CA LEU A 77 -7.52 -12.38 -13.08
C LEU A 77 -8.06 -12.55 -11.66
N ASN A 78 -8.89 -13.57 -11.46
CA ASN A 78 -9.41 -13.96 -10.16
C ASN A 78 -9.49 -15.50 -10.09
N ASP A 79 -8.38 -16.13 -9.71
CA ASP A 79 -8.24 -17.58 -9.60
C ASP A 79 -7.05 -17.95 -8.69
N VAL A 80 -7.21 -19.01 -7.88
CA VAL A 80 -6.20 -19.45 -6.90
C VAL A 80 -4.97 -20.03 -7.58
N ASP A 81 -5.13 -20.73 -8.70
CA ASP A 81 -4.00 -21.31 -9.43
C ASP A 81 -3.26 -20.22 -10.21
N ALA A 82 -3.98 -19.22 -10.73
CA ALA A 82 -3.35 -18.02 -11.30
C ALA A 82 -2.49 -17.29 -10.26
N LEU A 83 -2.94 -17.20 -9.01
CA LEU A 83 -2.20 -16.57 -7.92
C LEU A 83 -0.86 -17.27 -7.69
N LYS A 84 -0.86 -18.61 -7.63
CA LYS A 84 0.36 -19.41 -7.49
C LYS A 84 1.26 -19.27 -8.71
N ALA A 85 0.72 -19.40 -9.92
CA ALA A 85 1.49 -19.29 -11.16
C ALA A 85 2.19 -17.94 -11.31
N ILE A 86 1.50 -16.84 -10.98
CA ILE A 86 2.01 -15.48 -11.20
C ILE A 86 2.95 -15.04 -10.07
N TYR A 87 2.60 -15.31 -8.81
CA TYR A 87 3.30 -14.69 -7.66
C TYR A 87 4.16 -15.64 -6.83
N ALA A 88 4.16 -16.96 -7.07
CA ALA A 88 4.97 -17.87 -6.28
C ALA A 88 6.49 -17.56 -6.37
N HIS A 89 7.23 -18.05 -5.38
CA HIS A 89 8.69 -18.03 -5.41
C HIS A 89 9.20 -18.82 -6.64
N GLY A 90 10.16 -18.25 -7.38
CA GLY A 90 10.68 -18.84 -8.61
C GLY A 90 9.81 -18.61 -9.86
N SER A 91 8.68 -17.92 -9.73
CA SER A 91 7.85 -17.51 -10.87
C SER A 91 8.67 -16.71 -11.89
N GLN A 92 8.47 -17.02 -13.17
CA GLN A 92 9.11 -16.34 -14.30
C GLN A 92 8.39 -15.02 -14.66
N PHE A 93 7.26 -14.73 -14.01
CA PHE A 93 6.47 -13.53 -14.21
C PHE A 93 7.15 -12.33 -13.54
N THR A 94 7.65 -11.39 -14.34
CA THR A 94 8.34 -10.19 -13.82
C THR A 94 7.38 -9.03 -13.65
N LYS A 95 7.72 -8.01 -12.83
CA LYS A 95 6.93 -6.78 -12.71
C LYS A 95 6.73 -6.15 -14.09
N SER A 96 5.50 -5.69 -14.36
CA SER A 96 5.15 -4.99 -15.60
C SER A 96 5.93 -3.70 -15.78
N GLU A 97 5.95 -3.18 -17.01
CA GLU A 97 6.52 -1.88 -17.33
C GLU A 97 5.89 -0.76 -16.50
N TRP A 98 4.61 -0.88 -16.10
CA TRP A 98 3.90 0.10 -15.26
C TRP A 98 4.68 0.54 -14.00
N TYR A 99 5.47 -0.36 -13.39
CA TYR A 99 6.25 -0.04 -12.20
C TYR A 99 7.42 0.93 -12.47
N GLU A 100 7.86 1.10 -13.73
CA GLU A 100 8.93 2.03 -14.07
C GLU A 100 8.55 3.49 -13.84
N ALA A 101 7.25 3.81 -13.91
CA ALA A 101 6.74 5.15 -13.59
C ALA A 101 6.91 5.52 -12.11
N TRP A 102 7.23 4.55 -11.26
CA TRP A 102 7.51 4.73 -9.83
C TRP A 102 9.01 4.80 -9.54
N ASN A 103 9.85 4.78 -10.58
CA ASN A 103 11.24 5.17 -10.41
C ASN A 103 11.36 6.69 -10.55
N PHE A 104 11.47 7.36 -9.40
CA PHE A 104 11.62 8.81 -9.30
C PHE A 104 13.07 9.29 -9.50
N SER A 105 14.03 8.37 -9.67
CA SER A 105 15.42 8.76 -9.95
C SER A 105 15.56 9.28 -11.39
N PRO A 106 16.33 10.36 -11.62
CA PRO A 106 16.71 10.79 -12.97
C PRO A 106 17.68 9.81 -13.65
N SER A 107 18.41 8.99 -12.88
CA SER A 107 19.26 7.93 -13.43
C SER A 107 18.43 6.67 -13.70
N PRO A 108 18.46 6.12 -14.93
CA PRO A 108 17.80 4.85 -15.26
C PRO A 108 18.29 3.67 -14.41
N ASP A 109 19.55 3.71 -13.95
CA ASP A 109 20.20 2.62 -13.21
C ASP A 109 19.90 2.66 -11.69
N ASP A 110 19.48 3.82 -11.19
CA ASP A 110 19.08 3.99 -9.79
C ASP A 110 17.62 3.57 -9.62
N HIS A 111 17.39 2.31 -9.27
CA HIS A 111 16.05 1.83 -8.96
C HIS A 111 15.80 1.76 -7.45
N ASN A 112 14.62 2.22 -7.02
CA ASN A 112 14.11 1.87 -5.69
C ASN A 112 13.59 0.41 -5.67
N LEU A 113 13.53 -0.18 -4.47
CA LEU A 113 13.10 -1.56 -4.28
C LEU A 113 11.67 -1.84 -4.81
N PHE A 114 10.81 -0.82 -4.83
CA PHE A 114 9.44 -0.95 -5.31
C PHE A 114 9.35 -1.05 -6.84
N SER A 115 10.13 -0.27 -7.59
CA SER A 115 10.05 -0.19 -9.06
C SER A 115 10.91 -1.22 -9.78
N VAL A 116 11.99 -1.72 -9.16
CA VAL A 116 12.93 -2.64 -9.80
C VAL A 116 12.24 -3.90 -10.36
N ARG A 117 12.38 -4.15 -11.66
CA ARG A 117 11.69 -5.24 -12.38
C ARG A 117 12.50 -6.53 -12.43
N ASN A 118 13.82 -6.43 -12.62
CA ASN A 118 14.71 -7.58 -12.70
C ASN A 118 14.72 -8.36 -11.36
N PRO A 119 14.41 -9.68 -11.35
CA PRO A 119 14.37 -10.48 -10.12
C PRO A 119 15.71 -10.55 -9.37
N THR A 120 16.83 -10.64 -10.08
CA THR A 120 18.18 -10.70 -9.50
C THR A 120 18.52 -9.39 -8.81
N HIS A 121 18.32 -8.26 -9.50
CA HIS A 121 18.57 -6.93 -8.91
C HIS A 121 17.67 -6.67 -7.70
N HIS A 122 16.39 -7.07 -7.78
CA HIS A 122 15.47 -6.95 -6.65
C HIS A 122 15.92 -7.81 -5.46
N SER A 123 16.35 -9.05 -5.70
CA SER A 123 16.82 -9.94 -4.64
C SER A 123 18.04 -9.37 -3.94
N ASP A 124 19.00 -8.81 -4.69
CA ASP A 124 20.16 -8.14 -4.13
C ASP A 124 19.78 -6.90 -3.31
N ALA A 125 18.95 -6.01 -3.89
CA ALA A 125 18.45 -4.81 -3.22
C ALA A 125 17.70 -5.13 -1.92
N ARG A 126 16.84 -6.17 -1.95
CA ARG A 126 16.10 -6.62 -0.76
C ARG A 126 17.03 -7.15 0.32
N ARG A 127 18.04 -7.95 -0.04
CA ARG A 127 19.00 -8.53 0.89
C ARG A 127 19.77 -7.44 1.67
N LYS A 128 20.14 -6.35 1.01
CA LYS A 128 20.85 -5.21 1.62
C LYS A 128 20.07 -4.55 2.76
N VAL A 129 18.73 -4.57 2.71
CA VAL A 129 17.88 -3.86 3.67
C VAL A 129 17.12 -4.77 4.63
N ALA A 130 17.05 -6.08 4.36
CA ALA A 130 16.14 -7.00 5.04
C ALA A 130 16.28 -7.03 6.57
N SER A 131 17.48 -6.87 7.11
CA SER A 131 17.72 -6.88 8.57
C SER A 131 16.97 -5.78 9.31
N MET A 132 16.79 -4.61 8.67
CA MET A 132 16.10 -3.45 9.24
C MET A 132 14.57 -3.62 9.31
N TYR A 133 14.03 -4.56 8.53
CA TYR A 133 12.60 -4.86 8.50
C TYR A 133 12.27 -6.19 9.19
N SER A 134 13.23 -6.78 9.91
CA SER A 134 13.06 -8.03 10.63
C SER A 134 12.17 -7.86 11.87
N MET A 135 11.54 -8.96 12.32
CA MET A 135 10.76 -8.96 13.56
C MET A 135 11.59 -8.55 14.78
N SER A 136 12.87 -8.95 14.83
CA SER A 136 13.80 -8.54 15.87
C SER A 136 14.09 -7.04 15.87
N ALA A 137 14.09 -6.39 14.70
CA ALA A 137 14.25 -4.94 14.61
C ALA A 137 13.03 -4.21 15.18
N MET A 138 11.82 -4.72 14.97
CA MET A 138 10.58 -4.07 15.43
C MET A 138 10.57 -3.84 16.95
N VAL A 139 11.03 -4.83 17.72
CA VAL A 139 11.14 -4.73 19.20
C VAL A 139 12.02 -3.54 19.61
N SER A 140 13.09 -3.28 18.86
CA SER A 140 13.97 -2.14 19.16
C SER A 140 13.38 -0.78 18.76
N TYR A 141 12.39 -0.77 17.88
CA TYR A 141 11.68 0.43 17.44
C TYR A 141 10.47 0.76 18.33
N GLU A 142 10.15 -0.11 19.29
CA GLU A 142 9.02 0.04 20.22
C GLU A 142 8.94 1.40 20.92
N PRO A 143 10.04 1.97 21.45
CA PRO A 143 10.00 3.27 22.10
C PRO A 143 9.50 4.41 21.19
N TYR A 144 9.85 4.40 19.90
CA TYR A 144 9.43 5.44 18.93
C TYR A 144 7.91 5.39 18.68
N VAL A 145 7.35 4.19 18.53
CA VAL A 145 5.90 4.01 18.32
C VAL A 145 5.13 4.39 19.57
N ASN A 146 5.63 4.04 20.75
CA ASN A 146 5.01 4.41 22.01
C ASN A 146 4.95 5.93 22.19
N ASP A 147 5.99 6.66 21.80
CA ASP A 147 5.97 8.12 21.82
C ASP A 147 4.89 8.69 20.90
N CYS A 148 4.81 8.19 19.68
CA CYS A 148 3.79 8.60 18.72
C CYS A 148 2.37 8.28 19.22
N ILE A 149 2.15 7.13 19.87
CA ILE A 149 0.85 6.76 20.47
C ILE A 149 0.47 7.75 21.58
N ARG A 150 1.39 8.05 22.51
CA ARG A 150 1.14 9.01 23.58
C ARG A 150 0.76 10.38 23.02
N ARG A 151 1.48 10.86 22.02
CA ARG A 151 1.20 12.15 21.37
C ARG A 151 -0.12 12.16 20.65
N PHE A 152 -0.44 11.08 19.95
CA PHE A 152 -1.73 10.94 19.31
C PHE A 152 -2.87 10.99 20.33
N PHE A 153 -2.69 10.36 21.49
CA PHE A 153 -3.70 10.38 22.56
C PHE A 153 -3.85 11.75 23.22
N VAL A 154 -2.78 12.54 23.32
CA VAL A 154 -2.89 13.96 23.74
C VAL A 154 -3.86 14.72 22.82
N GLN A 155 -3.78 14.49 21.51
CA GLN A 155 -4.67 15.13 20.55
C GLN A 155 -6.11 14.61 20.68
N LEU A 156 -6.29 13.29 20.79
CA LEU A 156 -7.62 12.69 20.98
C LEU A 156 -8.27 13.13 22.30
N ASP A 157 -7.50 13.28 23.37
CA ASP A 157 -7.98 13.76 24.67
C ASP A 157 -8.48 15.21 24.56
N SER A 158 -7.75 16.07 23.86
CA SER A 158 -8.17 17.45 23.64
C SER A 158 -9.51 17.53 22.90
N LEU A 159 -9.71 16.65 21.92
CA LEU A 159 -10.92 16.57 21.10
C LEU A 159 -12.06 15.82 21.78
N SER A 160 -11.79 14.93 22.73
CA SER A 160 -12.84 14.18 23.45
C SER A 160 -13.70 15.07 24.37
N ASN A 161 -13.16 16.23 24.77
CA ASN A 161 -13.85 17.20 25.63
C ASN A 161 -14.77 18.15 24.86
N THR A 162 -14.53 18.30 23.57
CA THR A 162 -15.31 19.12 22.65
C THR A 162 -16.16 18.16 21.83
N SER A 163 -17.50 18.23 21.82
CA SER A 163 -18.33 17.32 20.99
C SER A 163 -18.19 17.54 19.45
N SER A 164 -17.00 17.94 19.00
CA SER A 164 -16.59 18.19 17.63
C SER A 164 -16.32 16.90 16.87
N THR A 165 -16.57 16.95 15.56
CA THR A 165 -16.14 15.93 14.61
C THR A 165 -14.69 16.16 14.16
N MET A 166 -13.95 15.08 13.89
CA MET A 166 -12.61 15.15 13.30
C MET A 166 -12.45 14.16 12.14
N ASP A 167 -11.57 14.47 11.19
CA ASP A 167 -11.17 13.51 10.15
C ASP A 167 -10.14 12.52 10.69
N LEU A 168 -10.59 11.36 11.17
CA LEU A 168 -9.71 10.36 11.74
C LEU A 168 -8.76 9.76 10.69
N GLY A 169 -9.17 9.72 9.41
CA GLY A 169 -8.31 9.24 8.33
C GLY A 169 -7.05 10.08 8.17
N HIS A 170 -7.20 11.42 8.24
CA HIS A 170 -6.08 12.36 8.24
C HIS A 170 -5.16 12.15 9.44
N TRP A 171 -5.73 12.06 10.64
CA TRP A 171 -4.94 11.89 11.86
C TRP A 171 -4.21 10.55 11.95
N LEU A 172 -4.80 9.47 11.45
CA LEU A 172 -4.13 8.17 11.34
C LEU A 172 -3.00 8.20 10.29
N GLN A 173 -3.12 9.03 9.26
CA GLN A 173 -2.02 9.30 8.32
C GLN A 173 -0.92 10.13 8.99
N CYS A 174 -1.27 11.16 9.78
CA CYS A 174 -0.31 11.92 10.60
C CYS A 174 0.48 11.02 11.55
N PHE A 175 -0.22 10.11 12.23
CA PHE A 175 0.39 9.10 13.10
C PHE A 175 1.42 8.25 12.34
N ALA A 176 1.04 7.73 11.16
CA ALA A 176 1.94 6.91 10.35
C ALA A 176 3.16 7.70 9.84
N PHE A 177 2.99 8.98 9.47
CA PHE A 177 4.11 9.86 9.07
C PHE A 177 5.12 10.10 10.18
N ASP A 178 4.64 10.49 11.37
CA ASP A 178 5.53 10.72 12.50
C ASP A 178 6.20 9.42 12.94
N THR A 179 5.45 8.31 12.98
CA THR A 179 5.97 7.01 13.38
C THR A 179 7.07 6.51 12.44
N ILE A 180 6.84 6.54 11.12
CA ILE A 180 7.86 6.06 10.17
C ILE A 180 9.09 6.99 10.15
N SER A 181 8.90 8.29 10.35
CA SER A 181 10.02 9.24 10.46
C SER A 181 10.86 8.95 11.69
N ASP A 182 10.21 8.74 12.84
CA ASP A 182 10.90 8.48 14.11
C ASP A 182 11.65 7.14 14.07
N ILE A 183 11.03 6.09 13.53
CA ILE A 183 11.71 4.81 13.28
C ILE A 183 12.91 4.99 12.34
N THR A 184 12.75 5.79 11.28
CA THR A 184 13.78 5.91 10.23
C THR A 184 14.97 6.75 10.69
N TYR A 185 14.72 7.91 11.28
CA TYR A 185 15.70 8.95 11.57
C TYR A 185 15.89 9.23 13.07
N GLY A 186 15.06 8.66 13.95
CA GLY A 186 15.02 9.01 15.37
C GLY A 186 14.41 10.39 15.63
N GLU A 187 13.66 10.93 14.66
CA GLU A 187 13.03 12.24 14.76
C GLU A 187 11.73 12.28 13.98
N ARG A 188 10.69 12.84 14.59
CA ARG A 188 9.36 13.05 14.00
C ARG A 188 9.34 14.32 13.13
N PHE A 189 8.45 14.35 12.15
CA PHE A 189 8.20 15.57 11.35
C PHE A 189 7.34 16.58 12.10
N GLY A 190 6.53 16.13 13.07
CA GLY A 190 5.64 16.97 13.87
C GLY A 190 4.19 17.00 13.36
N PHE A 191 3.78 16.03 12.54
CA PHE A 191 2.40 15.93 12.06
C PHE A 191 1.40 15.78 13.21
N LEU A 192 1.74 15.00 14.23
CA LEU A 192 0.87 14.83 15.41
C LEU A 192 0.85 16.06 16.31
N ASP A 193 1.90 16.89 16.27
CA ASP A 193 1.99 18.08 17.13
C ASP A 193 1.11 19.21 16.57
N GLN A 194 1.03 19.34 15.24
CA GLN A 194 0.26 20.41 14.57
C GLN A 194 -1.12 19.95 14.07
N GLY A 195 -1.29 18.66 13.78
CA GLY A 195 -2.51 18.13 13.16
C GLY A 195 -2.70 18.54 11.69
N GLU A 196 -1.65 19.06 11.05
CA GLU A 196 -1.68 19.63 9.69
C GLU A 196 -0.71 18.90 8.74
N ASP A 197 -0.89 19.10 7.44
CA ASP A 197 0.05 18.60 6.42
C ASP A 197 1.32 19.45 6.38
N ILE A 198 2.36 18.98 7.09
CA ILE A 198 3.63 19.68 7.23
C ILE A 198 4.29 19.88 5.85
N ASN A 199 4.42 21.14 5.43
CA ASN A 199 5.02 21.55 4.16
C ASN A 199 4.39 20.90 2.92
N ASN A 200 3.07 20.66 2.94
CA ASN A 200 2.33 20.01 1.85
C ASN A 200 2.87 18.62 1.48
N LEU A 201 3.48 17.90 2.43
CA LEU A 201 4.13 16.63 2.16
C LEU A 201 3.11 15.54 1.75
N MET A 202 2.00 15.41 2.48
CA MET A 202 0.94 14.45 2.14
C MET A 202 0.36 14.75 0.75
N ALA A 203 0.09 16.03 0.46
CA ALA A 203 -0.44 16.46 -0.82
C ALA A 203 0.53 16.18 -1.99
N ASN A 204 1.82 16.51 -1.83
CA ASN A 204 2.84 16.27 -2.84
C ASN A 204 3.09 14.78 -3.10
N LEU A 205 3.03 13.96 -2.03
CA LEU A 205 3.15 12.51 -2.14
C LEU A 205 1.96 11.92 -2.91
N GLU A 206 0.75 12.36 -2.59
CA GLU A 206 -0.46 11.94 -3.30
C GLU A 206 -0.42 12.34 -4.78
N GLU A 207 -0.03 13.57 -5.10
CA GLU A 207 0.15 14.02 -6.50
C GLU A 207 1.16 13.13 -7.23
N SER A 208 2.29 12.82 -6.59
CA SER A 208 3.32 11.94 -7.16
C SER A 208 2.79 10.54 -7.45
N PHE A 209 2.04 9.94 -6.53
CA PHE A 209 1.43 8.62 -6.70
C PHE A 209 0.37 8.59 -7.80
N VAL A 210 -0.44 9.64 -7.90
CA VAL A 210 -1.42 9.82 -8.98
C VAL A 210 -0.73 9.88 -10.34
N ILE A 211 0.31 10.72 -10.46
CA ILE A 211 1.09 10.87 -11.70
C ILE A 211 1.74 9.54 -12.07
N SER A 212 2.44 8.88 -11.15
CA SER A 212 3.08 7.58 -11.41
C SER A 212 2.08 6.50 -11.83
N SER A 213 0.91 6.46 -11.19
CA SER A 213 -0.15 5.50 -11.51
C SER A 213 -0.66 5.63 -12.94
N LEU A 214 -0.92 6.87 -13.39
CA LEU A 214 -1.38 7.16 -14.75
C LEU A 214 -0.25 7.00 -15.77
N MET A 215 0.94 7.51 -15.45
CA MET A 215 2.14 7.44 -16.28
C MET A 215 2.53 5.98 -16.58
N GLY A 216 2.34 5.06 -15.63
CA GLY A 216 2.61 3.64 -15.85
C GLY A 216 1.82 3.03 -17.01
N LEU A 217 0.64 3.55 -17.35
CA LEU A 217 -0.14 3.13 -18.53
C LEU A 217 0.25 3.86 -19.82
N MET A 218 1.03 4.93 -19.71
CA MET A 218 1.38 5.84 -20.80
C MET A 218 2.88 6.15 -20.81
N LEU A 219 3.74 5.16 -20.49
CA LEU A 219 5.20 5.37 -20.31
C LEU A 219 5.90 6.03 -21.49
N TRP A 220 5.36 5.87 -22.70
CA TRP A 220 5.87 6.55 -23.90
C TRP A 220 5.80 8.08 -23.82
N LEU A 221 4.96 8.64 -22.94
CA LEU A 221 4.90 10.07 -22.63
C LEU A 221 5.93 10.52 -21.59
N ARG A 222 6.63 9.60 -20.92
CA ARG A 222 7.59 9.94 -19.85
C ARG A 222 8.64 10.95 -20.31
N PRO A 223 9.30 10.82 -21.48
CA PRO A 223 10.27 11.82 -21.92
C PRO A 223 9.68 13.22 -22.06
N VAL A 224 8.43 13.31 -22.54
CA VAL A 224 7.72 14.58 -22.71
C VAL A 224 7.37 15.18 -21.35
N VAL A 225 6.86 14.36 -20.41
CA VAL A 225 6.52 14.83 -19.07
C VAL A 225 7.76 15.26 -18.27
N LEU A 226 8.87 14.54 -18.39
CA LEU A 226 10.14 14.97 -17.78
C LEU A 226 10.66 16.26 -18.41
N PHE A 227 10.58 16.39 -19.73
CA PHE A 227 10.97 17.61 -20.44
C PHE A 227 10.13 18.82 -19.97
N LEU A 228 8.80 18.68 -19.94
CA LEU A 228 7.91 19.74 -19.46
C LEU A 228 8.09 20.00 -17.96
N GLY A 229 8.30 18.95 -17.16
CA GLY A 229 8.55 19.04 -15.73
C GLY A 229 9.77 19.89 -15.41
N ASN A 230 10.83 19.86 -16.21
CA ASN A 230 12.00 20.73 -16.02
C ASN A 230 11.69 22.24 -16.13
N PHE A 231 10.59 22.64 -16.78
CA PHE A 231 10.16 24.04 -16.87
C PHE A 231 9.15 24.43 -15.79
N PHE A 232 8.42 23.46 -15.21
CA PHE A 232 7.31 23.70 -14.29
C PHE A 232 7.49 23.04 -12.90
N ALA A 233 8.68 22.51 -12.60
CA ALA A 233 8.96 21.82 -11.34
C ALA A 233 8.74 22.79 -10.16
N LYS A 234 7.79 22.43 -9.29
CA LYS A 234 7.55 23.15 -8.03
C LYS A 234 8.68 22.87 -7.02
N SER A 235 8.99 23.88 -6.20
CA SER A 235 10.06 23.85 -5.19
C SER A 235 9.83 22.84 -4.04
N ASP A 236 8.62 22.29 -3.88
CA ASP A 236 8.20 21.66 -2.62
C ASP A 236 8.60 20.18 -2.49
N THR A 237 8.83 19.46 -3.60
CA THR A 237 9.41 18.09 -3.59
C THR A 237 10.82 18.05 -2.98
N LEU A 238 11.46 19.21 -2.85
CA LEU A 238 12.75 19.35 -2.19
C LEU A 238 12.65 19.19 -0.67
N PHE A 239 11.50 19.32 -0.01
CA PHE A 239 11.44 19.28 1.45
C PHE A 239 11.83 17.91 2.02
N VAL A 240 11.20 16.82 1.58
CA VAL A 240 11.57 15.46 2.03
C VAL A 240 13.03 15.24 1.76
N ARG A 241 13.47 15.50 0.52
CA ARG A 241 14.86 15.31 0.14
C ARG A 241 15.80 16.13 1.04
N ARG A 242 15.52 17.41 1.28
CA ARG A 242 16.32 18.27 2.16
C ARG A 242 16.34 17.74 3.59
N PHE A 243 15.19 17.40 4.16
CA PHE A 243 15.09 16.84 5.51
C PHE A 243 15.87 15.51 5.60
N THR A 244 15.64 14.59 4.67
CA THR A 244 16.33 13.30 4.64
C THR A 244 17.82 13.45 4.44
N ASP A 245 18.26 14.41 3.60
CA ASP A 245 19.68 14.68 3.32
C ASP A 245 20.36 15.33 4.54
N GLN A 246 19.68 16.29 5.19
CA GLN A 246 20.15 16.94 6.41
C GLN A 246 20.27 15.93 7.55
N LYS A 247 19.23 15.16 7.81
CA LYS A 247 19.21 14.16 8.89
C LYS A 247 20.19 13.03 8.65
N PHE A 248 20.29 12.53 7.42
CA PHE A 248 21.32 11.56 7.07
C PHE A 248 22.72 12.13 7.36
N THR A 249 22.99 13.38 6.95
CA THR A 249 24.28 14.03 7.22
C THR A 249 24.57 14.19 8.71
N GLU A 250 23.56 14.56 9.51
CA GLU A 250 23.67 14.70 10.97
C GLU A 250 23.98 13.35 11.64
N LEU A 251 23.26 12.29 11.27
CA LEU A 251 23.47 10.94 11.81
C LEU A 251 24.80 10.35 11.36
N SER A 252 25.20 10.53 10.11
CA SER A 252 26.50 10.08 9.60
C SER A 252 27.68 10.77 10.29
N LYS A 253 27.54 12.02 10.73
CA LYS A 253 28.57 12.69 11.55
C LYS A 253 28.72 12.07 12.94
N LYS A 254 27.65 11.45 13.46
CA LYS A 254 27.62 10.77 14.75
C LYS A 254 27.93 9.27 14.66
N ASP A 255 28.19 8.74 13.46
CA ASP A 255 28.43 7.30 13.19
C ASP A 255 29.55 6.70 14.06
N ASN A 256 30.60 7.48 14.35
CA ASN A 256 31.72 7.03 15.17
C ASN A 256 31.48 7.15 16.69
N GLN A 257 30.31 7.61 17.13
CA GLN A 257 29.96 7.72 18.54
C GLN A 257 29.18 6.47 18.94
N GLU A 258 29.64 5.78 19.98
CA GLU A 258 28.85 4.69 20.55
C GLU A 258 27.54 5.27 21.12
N PRO A 259 26.38 4.68 20.80
CA PRO A 259 25.11 5.10 21.37
C PRO A 259 25.14 4.93 22.88
N ALA A 260 24.40 5.77 23.60
CA ALA A 260 24.30 5.62 25.05
C ALA A 260 23.67 4.26 25.39
N VAL A 261 24.09 3.66 26.51
CA VAL A 261 23.57 2.36 26.95
C VAL A 261 22.06 2.44 27.12
N GLY A 262 21.32 1.66 26.32
CA GLY A 262 19.85 1.62 26.35
C GLY A 262 19.15 2.59 25.39
N GLU A 263 19.88 3.41 24.63
CA GLU A 263 19.30 4.28 23.60
C GLU A 263 18.86 3.43 22.38
N PRO A 264 17.59 3.52 21.95
CA PRO A 264 17.15 2.82 20.76
C PRO A 264 17.85 3.41 19.53
N LEU A 265 18.27 2.53 18.61
CA LEU A 265 18.88 2.94 17.35
C LEU A 265 17.82 3.06 16.26
N SER A 266 17.80 4.22 15.60
CA SER A 266 17.00 4.44 14.39
C SER A 266 17.45 3.53 13.25
N MET A 267 16.60 3.38 12.23
CA MET A 267 16.91 2.60 11.05
C MET A 267 18.18 3.07 10.34
N VAL A 268 18.37 4.39 10.19
CA VAL A 268 19.57 4.95 9.55
C VAL A 268 20.82 4.67 10.37
N GLN A 269 20.80 4.82 11.69
CA GLN A 269 21.96 4.47 12.52
C GLN A 269 22.34 3.00 12.39
N ARG A 270 21.34 2.10 12.36
CA ARG A 270 21.59 0.66 12.13
C ARG A 270 22.15 0.38 10.74
N PHE A 271 21.70 1.11 9.71
CA PHE A 271 22.27 1.02 8.38
C PHE A 271 23.73 1.47 8.32
N LEU A 272 24.06 2.56 9.01
CA LEU A 272 25.43 3.07 9.10
C LEU A 272 26.35 2.07 9.82
N GLN A 273 25.89 1.46 10.92
CA GLN A 273 26.62 0.39 11.61
C GLN A 273 26.79 -0.88 10.76
N ALA A 274 25.83 -1.19 9.89
CA ALA A 274 25.89 -2.34 8.98
C ALA A 274 26.57 -2.04 7.64
N ARG A 275 27.09 -0.82 7.43
CA ARG A 275 27.67 -0.35 6.17
C ARG A 275 28.78 -1.29 5.71
N ASP A 276 28.69 -1.72 4.45
CA ASP A 276 29.65 -2.61 3.81
C ASP A 276 29.68 -2.30 2.31
N GLU A 277 30.71 -1.56 1.88
CA GLU A 277 30.91 -1.18 0.48
C GLU A 277 31.13 -2.40 -0.41
N GLY A 278 31.76 -3.47 0.11
CA GLY A 278 31.96 -4.72 -0.61
C GLY A 278 30.66 -5.43 -0.95
N LYS A 279 29.58 -5.16 -0.19
CA LYS A 279 28.21 -5.62 -0.46
C LYS A 279 27.35 -4.57 -1.15
N GLY A 280 27.89 -3.40 -1.51
CA GLY A 280 27.18 -2.31 -2.17
C GLY A 280 26.16 -1.58 -1.29
N LEU A 281 26.29 -1.66 0.05
CA LEU A 281 25.50 -0.86 0.99
C LEU A 281 26.24 0.46 1.24
N THR A 282 26.19 1.35 0.26
CA THR A 282 26.84 2.68 0.30
C THR A 282 25.97 3.71 1.02
N ASP A 283 26.56 4.81 1.46
CA ASP A 283 25.84 5.95 2.05
C ASP A 283 24.70 6.44 1.14
N ARG A 284 24.96 6.53 -0.17
CA ARG A 284 23.95 6.89 -1.16
C ARG A 284 22.79 5.89 -1.18
N TYR A 285 23.08 4.60 -1.10
CA TYR A 285 22.05 3.56 -1.07
C TYR A 285 21.21 3.63 0.21
N ILE A 286 21.84 3.87 1.36
CA ILE A 286 21.16 4.06 2.64
C ILE A 286 20.22 5.26 2.57
N GLN A 287 20.71 6.40 2.09
CA GLN A 287 19.93 7.63 1.95
C GLN A 287 18.69 7.45 1.06
N VAL A 288 18.84 6.81 -0.11
CA VAL A 288 17.70 6.51 -1.01
C VAL A 288 16.71 5.56 -0.34
N SER A 289 17.20 4.54 0.35
CA SER A 289 16.38 3.55 1.02
C SER A 289 15.56 4.16 2.17
N ALA A 290 16.19 5.01 2.98
CA ALA A 290 15.55 5.73 4.08
C ALA A 290 14.48 6.72 3.57
N ALA A 291 14.80 7.51 2.53
CA ALA A 291 13.82 8.43 1.94
C ALA A 291 12.62 7.68 1.32
N SER A 292 12.85 6.52 0.69
CA SER A 292 11.78 5.67 0.17
C SER A 292 10.88 5.12 1.28
N ASN A 293 11.39 4.94 2.50
CA ASN A 293 10.63 4.41 3.63
C ASN A 293 9.53 5.39 4.07
N ILE A 294 9.84 6.68 4.11
CA ILE A 294 8.88 7.74 4.46
C ILE A 294 7.67 7.72 3.52
N GLY A 295 7.89 7.75 2.21
CA GLY A 295 6.79 7.75 1.25
C GLY A 295 5.98 6.44 1.25
N ALA A 296 6.64 5.29 1.45
CA ALA A 296 5.97 3.99 1.39
C ALA A 296 5.19 3.64 2.68
N GLY A 297 5.74 3.98 3.85
CA GLY A 297 5.21 3.60 5.15
C GLY A 297 4.02 4.45 5.60
N SER A 298 3.99 5.74 5.28
CA SER A 298 2.96 6.64 5.81
C SER A 298 1.56 6.38 5.25
N ASP A 299 1.39 6.47 3.92
CA ASP A 299 0.06 6.36 3.30
C ASP A 299 -0.56 4.98 3.50
N THR A 300 0.24 3.91 3.33
CA THR A 300 -0.28 2.55 3.37
C THR A 300 -0.64 2.10 4.79
N THR A 301 0.15 2.45 5.80
CA THR A 301 -0.20 2.16 7.19
C THR A 301 -1.40 3.00 7.65
N GLY A 302 -1.48 4.28 7.28
CA GLY A 302 -2.66 5.11 7.57
C GLY A 302 -3.95 4.52 7.02
N ILE A 303 -3.93 3.96 5.79
CA ILE A 303 -5.08 3.23 5.22
C ILE A 303 -5.40 1.98 6.03
N GLY A 304 -4.40 1.19 6.41
CA GLY A 304 -4.58 -0.03 7.20
C GLY A 304 -5.21 0.25 8.56
N LEU A 305 -4.70 1.25 9.29
CA LEU A 305 -5.27 1.72 10.54
C LEU A 305 -6.72 2.18 10.37
N SER A 306 -6.98 3.00 9.35
CA SER A 306 -8.33 3.51 9.05
C SER A 306 -9.31 2.37 8.77
N ALA A 307 -8.89 1.37 8.00
CA ALA A 307 -9.70 0.19 7.73
C ALA A 307 -10.04 -0.58 9.01
N VAL A 308 -9.07 -0.80 9.90
CA VAL A 308 -9.33 -1.51 11.16
C VAL A 308 -10.33 -0.75 12.02
N VAL A 309 -10.12 0.55 12.23
CA VAL A 309 -11.05 1.37 13.01
C VAL A 309 -12.45 1.37 12.38
N PHE A 310 -12.54 1.58 11.06
CA PHE A 310 -13.83 1.67 10.36
C PHE A 310 -14.69 0.42 10.55
N TYR A 311 -14.17 -0.76 10.22
CA TYR A 311 -14.99 -1.98 10.28
C TYR A 311 -15.26 -2.45 11.72
N LEU A 312 -14.29 -2.25 12.62
CA LEU A 312 -14.43 -2.65 14.03
C LEU A 312 -15.47 -1.78 14.75
N TYR A 313 -15.37 -0.45 14.67
CA TYR A 313 -16.26 0.46 15.39
C TYR A 313 -17.67 0.55 14.78
N ARG A 314 -17.88 0.09 13.54
CA ARG A 314 -19.22 -0.17 12.97
C ARG A 314 -19.81 -1.53 13.39
N SER A 315 -19.09 -2.32 14.18
CA SER A 315 -19.49 -3.66 14.60
C SER A 315 -19.45 -3.79 16.14
N PRO A 316 -20.46 -3.27 16.87
CA PRO A 316 -20.43 -3.21 18.35
C PRO A 316 -20.13 -4.55 19.03
N GLU A 317 -20.73 -5.65 18.55
CA GLU A 317 -20.50 -7.00 19.10
C GLU A 317 -19.04 -7.45 18.98
N LYS A 318 -18.39 -7.08 17.86
CA LYS A 318 -16.99 -7.43 17.57
C LYS A 318 -16.04 -6.54 18.36
N LEU A 319 -16.37 -5.26 18.48
CA LEU A 319 -15.63 -4.33 19.34
C LEU A 319 -15.63 -4.82 20.80
N GLU A 320 -16.79 -5.25 21.32
CA GLU A 320 -16.89 -5.77 22.68
C GLU A 320 -16.11 -7.07 22.88
N THR A 321 -16.13 -7.96 21.87
CA THR A 321 -15.34 -9.19 21.90
C THR A 321 -13.84 -8.89 21.98
N LEU A 322 -13.35 -7.90 21.23
CA LEU A 322 -11.96 -7.47 21.30
C LEU A 322 -11.63 -6.79 22.65
N ARG A 323 -12.52 -5.95 23.18
CA ARG A 323 -12.36 -5.33 24.51
C ARG A 323 -12.19 -6.39 25.59
N LYS A 324 -13.01 -7.44 25.55
CA LYS A 324 -12.91 -8.57 26.48
C LYS A 324 -11.55 -9.26 26.38
N GLU A 325 -11.10 -9.61 25.17
CA GLU A 325 -9.77 -10.22 24.97
C GLU A 325 -8.65 -9.35 25.53
N LEU A 326 -8.71 -8.03 25.30
CA LEU A 326 -7.71 -7.09 25.79
C LEU A 326 -7.70 -6.96 27.31
N ASN A 327 -8.88 -6.92 27.94
CA ASN A 327 -8.99 -6.85 29.40
C ASN A 327 -8.47 -8.13 30.08
N ASP A 328 -8.70 -9.30 29.47
CA ASP A 328 -8.26 -10.58 30.01
C ASP A 328 -6.74 -10.79 29.86
N ALA A 329 -6.15 -10.34 28.75
CA ALA A 329 -4.76 -10.66 28.40
C ALA A 329 -3.74 -9.53 28.64
N CYS A 330 -4.17 -8.27 28.74
CA CYS A 330 -3.28 -7.11 28.80
C CYS A 330 -3.68 -6.14 29.94
N PRO A 331 -3.47 -6.52 31.23
CA PRO A 331 -3.88 -5.70 32.37
C PRO A 331 -3.04 -4.44 32.57
N GLY A 332 -1.83 -4.35 31.98
CA GLY A 332 -0.95 -3.19 32.07
C GLY A 332 -1.48 -1.97 31.31
N SER A 333 -0.94 -0.77 31.58
CA SER A 333 -1.34 0.47 30.88
C SER A 333 -0.84 0.53 29.44
N GLU A 334 0.32 -0.06 29.14
CA GLU A 334 0.88 -0.13 27.80
C GLU A 334 0.91 -1.58 27.30
N ILE A 335 0.48 -1.81 26.05
CA ILE A 335 0.46 -3.13 25.41
C ILE A 335 1.75 -3.29 24.62
N SER A 336 2.61 -4.24 24.99
CA SER A 336 3.83 -4.50 24.22
C SER A 336 3.52 -5.16 22.88
N PHE A 337 4.41 -5.00 21.89
CA PHE A 337 4.23 -5.62 20.59
C PHE A 337 4.14 -7.17 20.68
N PRO A 338 5.01 -7.88 21.44
CA PRO A 338 4.90 -9.32 21.58
C PRO A 338 3.61 -9.81 22.25
N GLU A 339 3.01 -9.01 23.14
CA GLU A 339 1.70 -9.31 23.73
C GLU A 339 0.60 -9.18 22.69
N ALA A 340 0.53 -8.05 21.98
CA ALA A 340 -0.48 -7.80 20.95
C ALA A 340 -0.51 -8.89 19.87
N GLN A 341 0.67 -9.36 19.44
CA GLN A 341 0.78 -10.42 18.42
C GLN A 341 0.20 -11.77 18.85
N LYS A 342 0.08 -12.03 20.17
CA LYS A 342 -0.44 -13.28 20.71
C LYS A 342 -1.97 -13.28 20.87
N LEU A 343 -2.62 -12.15 20.66
CA LEU A 343 -4.06 -11.97 20.82
C LEU A 343 -4.82 -12.47 19.58
N PRO A 344 -5.46 -13.65 19.63
CA PRO A 344 -6.03 -14.28 18.43
C PRO A 344 -7.16 -13.45 17.80
N TYR A 345 -8.04 -12.83 18.58
CA TYR A 345 -9.15 -12.04 18.06
C TYR A 345 -8.66 -10.71 17.47
N LEU A 346 -7.68 -10.04 18.09
CA LEU A 346 -7.01 -8.88 17.49
C LEU A 346 -6.39 -9.23 16.13
N GLN A 347 -5.66 -10.35 16.02
CA GLN A 347 -5.09 -10.78 14.74
C GLN A 347 -6.18 -11.06 13.70
N ALA A 348 -7.30 -11.66 14.11
CA ALA A 348 -8.44 -11.92 13.25
C ALA A 348 -9.09 -10.61 12.74
N VAL A 349 -9.26 -9.62 13.62
CA VAL A 349 -9.77 -8.28 13.27
C VAL A 349 -8.86 -7.61 12.25
N ILE A 350 -7.55 -7.56 12.50
CA ILE A 350 -6.58 -6.95 11.60
C ILE A 350 -6.61 -7.63 10.22
N LYS A 351 -6.55 -8.97 10.17
CA LYS A 351 -6.60 -9.73 8.92
C LYS A 351 -7.88 -9.46 8.15
N GLU A 352 -9.03 -9.45 8.83
CA GLU A 352 -10.33 -9.24 8.18
C GLU A 352 -10.51 -7.80 7.66
N SER A 353 -10.07 -6.80 8.40
CA SER A 353 -10.10 -5.41 7.96
C SER A 353 -9.24 -5.20 6.72
N MET A 354 -8.03 -5.77 6.70
CA MET A 354 -7.14 -5.72 5.53
C MET A 354 -7.62 -6.58 4.37
N ARG A 355 -8.45 -7.60 4.62
CA ARG A 355 -9.14 -8.37 3.59
C ARG A 355 -10.19 -7.49 2.89
N LEU A 356 -11.05 -6.82 3.65
CA LEU A 356 -12.10 -5.96 3.10
C LEU A 356 -11.55 -4.69 2.47
N HIS A 357 -10.51 -4.08 3.04
CA HIS A 357 -9.95 -2.83 2.53
C HIS A 357 -8.43 -2.94 2.41
N PRO A 358 -7.93 -3.73 1.44
CA PRO A 358 -6.50 -3.78 1.17
C PRO A 358 -6.04 -2.43 0.61
N GLY A 359 -4.86 -1.97 1.05
CA GLY A 359 -4.38 -0.63 0.73
C GLY A 359 -4.19 -0.37 -0.77
N VAL A 360 -3.89 -1.40 -1.56
CA VAL A 360 -3.74 -1.31 -3.03
C VAL A 360 -5.04 -1.71 -3.73
N GLY A 361 -5.48 -0.90 -4.68
CA GLY A 361 -6.77 -1.03 -5.38
C GLY A 361 -6.72 -1.52 -6.83
N PHE A 362 -5.53 -1.70 -7.41
CA PHE A 362 -5.36 -2.19 -8.79
C PHE A 362 -4.72 -3.59 -8.81
N PRO A 363 -4.86 -4.35 -9.92
CA PRO A 363 -4.16 -5.62 -10.06
C PRO A 363 -2.63 -5.45 -9.96
N LEU A 364 -1.97 -6.39 -9.29
CA LEU A 364 -0.51 -6.40 -9.18
C LEU A 364 0.12 -6.98 -10.46
N PHE A 365 0.18 -6.19 -11.54
CA PHE A 365 0.54 -6.69 -12.86
C PHE A 365 1.94 -7.31 -12.95
N ARG A 366 2.00 -8.41 -13.70
CA ARG A 366 3.22 -9.07 -14.13
C ARG A 366 3.16 -9.35 -15.63
N VAL A 367 4.34 -9.48 -16.24
CA VAL A 367 4.48 -9.80 -17.64
C VAL A 367 4.53 -11.32 -17.81
N VAL A 368 3.73 -11.85 -18.73
CA VAL A 368 3.80 -13.24 -19.18
C VAL A 368 5.20 -13.50 -19.79
N PRO A 369 5.90 -14.55 -19.35
CA PRO A 369 7.29 -14.82 -19.75
C PRO A 369 7.40 -15.27 -21.21
N ARG A 370 8.65 -15.47 -21.64
CA ARG A 370 8.98 -15.91 -22.99
C ARG A 370 8.26 -17.22 -23.35
N GLY A 371 7.65 -17.26 -24.54
CA GLY A 371 6.89 -18.42 -25.01
C GLY A 371 5.42 -18.47 -24.58
N GLY A 372 4.95 -17.50 -23.78
CA GLY A 372 3.57 -17.44 -23.30
C GLY A 372 3.31 -18.33 -22.07
N ALA A 373 2.07 -18.30 -21.58
CA ALA A 373 1.64 -19.12 -20.45
C ALA A 373 0.15 -19.45 -20.52
N VAL A 374 -0.22 -20.64 -20.04
CA VAL A 374 -1.62 -21.01 -19.84
C VAL A 374 -2.02 -20.68 -18.41
N ILE A 375 -3.04 -19.83 -18.23
CA ILE A 375 -3.56 -19.38 -16.93
C ILE A 375 -5.08 -19.34 -17.02
N CYS A 376 -5.80 -19.85 -16.02
CA CYS A 376 -7.26 -19.96 -16.05
C CYS A 376 -7.77 -20.63 -17.35
N ASP A 377 -7.13 -21.74 -17.75
CA ASP A 377 -7.42 -22.51 -18.97
C ASP A 377 -7.33 -21.71 -20.29
N LYS A 378 -6.60 -20.58 -20.28
CA LYS A 378 -6.41 -19.72 -21.46
C LYS A 378 -4.94 -19.45 -21.71
N PHE A 379 -4.53 -19.53 -22.97
CA PHE A 379 -3.18 -19.15 -23.38
C PHE A 379 -3.06 -17.61 -23.49
N PHE A 380 -2.08 -17.06 -22.79
CA PHE A 380 -1.67 -15.67 -22.91
C PHE A 380 -0.31 -15.62 -23.61
N PRO A 381 -0.15 -14.78 -24.65
CA PRO A 381 1.12 -14.63 -25.33
C PRO A 381 2.13 -13.87 -24.45
N GLU A 382 3.41 -14.09 -24.73
CA GLU A 382 4.53 -13.34 -24.16
C GLU A 382 4.30 -11.83 -24.22
N GLY A 383 4.75 -11.12 -23.18
CA GLY A 383 4.62 -9.66 -23.09
C GLY A 383 3.24 -9.17 -22.64
N THR A 384 2.27 -10.08 -22.48
CA THR A 384 0.96 -9.73 -21.93
C THR A 384 1.06 -9.38 -20.44
N ASN A 385 0.34 -8.33 -20.01
CA ASN A 385 0.20 -7.98 -18.61
C ASN A 385 -0.99 -8.70 -17.98
N VAL A 386 -0.72 -9.51 -16.97
CA VAL A 386 -1.73 -10.21 -16.16
C VAL A 386 -1.53 -9.87 -14.69
N GLY A 387 -2.60 -9.78 -13.91
CA GLY A 387 -2.49 -9.55 -12.48
C GLY A 387 -3.79 -9.83 -11.75
N ILE A 388 -3.68 -10.04 -10.44
CA ILE A 388 -4.82 -10.23 -9.55
C ILE A 388 -5.02 -8.96 -8.75
N ASN A 389 -6.28 -8.52 -8.67
CA ASN A 389 -6.69 -7.44 -7.79
C ASN A 389 -7.10 -8.03 -6.44
N SER A 390 -6.44 -7.59 -5.37
CA SER A 390 -6.74 -7.99 -3.99
C SER A 390 -8.21 -7.75 -3.65
N TRP A 391 -8.79 -6.62 -4.05
CA TRP A 391 -10.20 -6.30 -3.79
C TRP A 391 -11.18 -7.29 -4.40
N VAL A 392 -10.81 -7.91 -5.52
CA VAL A 392 -11.62 -8.94 -6.20
C VAL A 392 -11.41 -10.29 -5.51
N MET A 393 -10.16 -10.73 -5.39
CA MET A 393 -9.79 -12.02 -4.78
C MET A 393 -10.30 -12.13 -3.35
N HIS A 394 -10.21 -11.04 -2.58
CA HIS A 394 -10.66 -10.98 -1.21
C HIS A 394 -12.19 -11.01 -1.07
N ARG A 395 -12.96 -10.84 -2.16
CA ARG A 395 -14.44 -10.89 -2.16
C ARG A 395 -14.99 -12.01 -3.03
N ASP A 396 -14.14 -12.98 -3.40
CA ASP A 396 -14.58 -14.18 -4.11
C ASP A 396 -15.34 -15.13 -3.18
N GLU A 397 -16.64 -15.29 -3.42
CA GLU A 397 -17.52 -16.14 -2.60
C GLU A 397 -17.09 -17.61 -2.58
N SER A 398 -16.36 -18.09 -3.59
CA SER A 398 -15.83 -19.46 -3.60
C SER A 398 -14.72 -19.68 -2.56
N ILE A 399 -14.07 -18.61 -2.11
CA ILE A 399 -13.00 -18.62 -1.10
C ILE A 399 -13.56 -18.23 0.27
N TRP A 400 -14.33 -17.13 0.30
CA TRP A 400 -14.74 -16.48 1.55
C TRP A 400 -16.17 -16.83 2.00
N GLY A 401 -16.94 -17.53 1.16
CA GLY A 401 -18.35 -17.86 1.38
C GLY A 401 -19.31 -16.73 0.98
N ALA A 402 -20.60 -16.96 1.15
CA ALA A 402 -21.67 -16.01 0.79
C ALA A 402 -21.58 -14.65 1.52
N ASN A 403 -20.89 -14.60 2.67
CA ASN A 403 -20.63 -13.39 3.44
C ASN A 403 -19.24 -12.78 3.10
N ALA A 404 -18.77 -12.93 1.87
CA ALA A 404 -17.49 -12.39 1.41
C ALA A 404 -17.41 -10.86 1.51
N ASP A 405 -18.53 -10.16 1.38
CA ASP A 405 -18.60 -8.71 1.50
C ASP A 405 -18.75 -8.21 2.95
N ASP A 406 -18.92 -9.12 3.93
CA ASP A 406 -19.18 -8.75 5.32
C ASP A 406 -17.92 -8.85 6.19
N PHE A 407 -17.84 -7.99 7.20
CA PHE A 407 -16.77 -8.02 8.20
C PHE A 407 -17.02 -9.13 9.21
N VAL A 408 -16.26 -10.23 9.10
CA VAL A 408 -16.39 -11.43 9.95
C VAL A 408 -15.01 -11.91 10.40
N PRO A 409 -14.41 -11.30 11.44
CA PRO A 409 -13.13 -11.75 12.02
C PRO A 409 -13.13 -13.23 12.39
N GLU A 410 -14.26 -13.76 12.83
CA GLU A 410 -14.43 -15.14 13.28
C GLU A 410 -14.04 -16.18 12.20
N ARG A 411 -14.00 -15.80 10.91
CA ARG A 411 -13.52 -16.68 9.84
C ARG A 411 -12.05 -17.09 10.01
N TRP A 412 -11.27 -16.31 10.74
CA TRP A 412 -9.86 -16.60 11.03
C TRP A 412 -9.66 -17.50 12.25
N LEU A 413 -10.75 -17.82 12.97
CA LEU A 413 -10.75 -18.65 14.17
C LEU A 413 -11.41 -20.01 13.94
N LEU A 414 -11.65 -20.37 12.68
CA LEU A 414 -12.21 -21.67 12.30
C LEU A 414 -11.28 -22.82 12.70
N LYS A 415 -11.83 -23.97 13.04
CA LYS A 415 -11.05 -25.20 13.29
C LYS A 415 -10.67 -25.94 12.01
N ASP A 416 -11.27 -25.56 10.87
CA ASP A 416 -10.98 -26.14 9.56
C ASP A 416 -9.64 -25.62 9.02
N ALA A 417 -8.59 -26.43 9.20
CA ALA A 417 -7.23 -26.10 8.82
C ALA A 417 -7.05 -25.95 7.30
N GLU A 418 -7.76 -26.73 6.47
CA GLU A 418 -7.66 -26.65 5.01
C GLU A 418 -8.27 -25.35 4.50
N LYS A 419 -9.46 -24.98 5.01
CA LYS A 419 -10.11 -23.72 4.67
C LYS A 419 -9.29 -22.51 5.14
N LEU A 420 -8.75 -22.55 6.36
CA LEU A 420 -7.85 -21.51 6.86
C LEU A 420 -6.63 -21.35 5.96
N ARG A 421 -5.96 -22.45 5.60
CA ARG A 421 -4.78 -22.44 4.72
C ARG A 421 -5.11 -21.82 3.36
N LEU A 422 -6.26 -22.15 2.77
CA LEU A 422 -6.72 -21.55 1.52
C LEU A 422 -6.90 -20.03 1.66
N MET A 423 -7.62 -19.59 2.70
CA MET A 423 -7.83 -18.16 2.95
C MET A 423 -6.51 -17.41 3.19
N GLU A 424 -5.57 -18.00 3.91
CA GLU A 424 -4.24 -17.39 4.12
C GLU A 424 -3.42 -17.27 2.83
N GLN A 425 -3.52 -18.25 1.93
CA GLN A 425 -2.86 -18.20 0.61
C GLN A 425 -3.45 -17.11 -0.30
N CYS A 426 -4.75 -16.83 -0.14
CA CYS A 426 -5.47 -15.83 -0.94
C CYS A 426 -5.44 -14.43 -0.33
N LEU A 427 -5.05 -14.28 0.95
CA LEU A 427 -4.92 -13.00 1.62
C LEU A 427 -3.61 -12.31 1.18
N MET A 428 -3.74 -11.27 0.34
CA MET A 428 -2.61 -10.58 -0.28
C MET A 428 -2.54 -9.06 -0.03
N PRO A 429 -2.83 -8.53 1.18
CA PRO A 429 -2.77 -7.09 1.46
C PRO A 429 -1.36 -6.50 1.35
N PHE A 430 -0.33 -7.35 1.48
CA PHE A 430 1.08 -6.99 1.32
C PHE A 430 1.72 -7.56 0.05
N GLY A 431 0.91 -8.06 -0.90
CA GLY A 431 1.39 -8.86 -2.03
C GLY A 431 1.87 -10.24 -1.60
N LEU A 432 2.55 -10.96 -2.51
CA LEU A 432 2.91 -12.36 -2.36
C LEU A 432 4.31 -12.68 -2.90
N GLY A 433 4.84 -13.83 -2.47
CA GLY A 433 6.10 -14.40 -2.95
C GLY A 433 7.32 -13.53 -2.68
N SER A 434 8.29 -13.61 -3.60
CA SER A 434 9.58 -12.89 -3.49
C SER A 434 9.45 -11.36 -3.54
N ARG A 435 8.26 -10.84 -3.87
CA ARG A 435 7.94 -9.41 -3.99
C ARG A 435 6.99 -8.92 -2.89
N VAL A 436 6.80 -9.70 -1.82
CA VAL A 436 6.02 -9.27 -0.65
C VAL A 436 6.57 -7.95 -0.09
N CYS A 437 5.68 -7.08 0.39
CA CYS A 437 6.04 -5.79 0.97
C CYS A 437 7.18 -5.94 1.99
N VAL A 438 8.23 -5.12 1.86
CA VAL A 438 9.35 -5.12 2.80
C VAL A 438 8.95 -4.56 4.15
N GLY A 439 8.08 -3.53 4.16
CA GLY A 439 7.54 -2.87 5.34
C GLY A 439 6.40 -3.60 6.05
N LYS A 440 6.08 -4.86 5.66
CA LYS A 440 4.96 -5.62 6.25
C LYS A 440 5.03 -5.65 7.78
N ASN A 441 6.22 -5.90 8.35
CA ASN A 441 6.38 -6.01 9.79
C ASN A 441 6.24 -4.65 10.49
N ILE A 442 6.70 -3.56 9.89
CA ILE A 442 6.54 -2.20 10.45
C ILE A 442 5.06 -1.81 10.46
N SER A 443 4.36 -1.98 9.34
CA SER A 443 2.93 -1.66 9.25
C SER A 443 2.10 -2.47 10.24
N LEU A 444 2.35 -3.79 10.34
CA LEU A 444 1.68 -4.62 11.34
C LEU A 444 2.07 -4.24 12.76
N PHE A 445 3.31 -3.82 13.01
CA PHE A 445 3.76 -3.36 14.31
C PHE A 445 3.02 -2.10 14.76
N GLU A 446 2.91 -1.10 13.90
CA GLU A 446 2.10 0.11 14.14
C GLU A 446 0.63 -0.23 14.43
N ILE A 447 0.01 -1.08 13.60
CA ILE A 447 -1.40 -1.50 13.76
C ILE A 447 -1.60 -2.28 15.06
N ASN A 448 -0.70 -3.23 15.37
CA ASN A 448 -0.79 -4.05 16.59
C ASN A 448 -0.57 -3.25 17.87
N LYS A 449 0.08 -2.09 17.81
CA LYS A 449 0.27 -1.22 18.98
C LYS A 449 -0.87 -0.21 19.11
N LEU A 450 -1.22 0.48 18.03
CA LEU A 450 -2.18 1.58 18.09
C LEU A 450 -3.63 1.09 18.26
N ILE A 451 -4.06 0.07 17.52
CA ILE A 451 -5.46 -0.40 17.57
C ILE A 451 -5.90 -0.85 18.97
N PRO A 452 -5.19 -1.77 19.64
CA PRO A 452 -5.65 -2.22 20.95
C PRO A 452 -5.55 -1.11 22.01
N SER A 453 -4.60 -0.18 21.86
CA SER A 453 -4.54 1.03 22.69
C SER A 453 -5.78 1.91 22.49
N LEU A 454 -6.19 2.17 21.24
CA LEU A 454 -7.41 2.95 20.93
C LEU A 454 -8.66 2.29 21.49
N VAL A 455 -8.80 0.97 21.31
CA VAL A 455 -9.98 0.21 21.73
C VAL A 455 -10.20 0.25 23.24
N ARG A 456 -9.11 0.28 24.03
CA ARG A 456 -9.16 0.41 25.49
C ARG A 456 -9.49 1.84 25.93
N SER A 457 -8.95 2.84 25.23
CA SER A 457 -8.99 4.23 25.70
C SER A 457 -10.21 5.01 25.21
N TYR A 458 -10.79 4.65 24.05
CA TYR A 458 -11.80 5.49 23.39
C TYR A 458 -13.01 4.73 22.86
N ASP A 459 -14.18 5.36 23.00
CA ASP A 459 -15.38 5.11 22.23
C ASP A 459 -15.37 6.05 21.02
N ILE A 460 -15.42 5.48 19.80
CA ILE A 460 -15.36 6.22 18.54
C ILE A 460 -16.67 6.00 17.79
N GLU A 461 -17.37 7.08 17.48
CA GLU A 461 -18.61 7.04 16.71
C GLU A 461 -18.37 7.60 15.31
N ILE A 462 -18.45 6.71 14.31
CA ILE A 462 -18.23 7.04 12.91
C ILE A 462 -19.47 7.76 12.38
N GLN A 463 -19.26 8.94 11.78
CA GLN A 463 -20.37 9.77 11.28
C GLN A 463 -20.93 9.25 9.95
N GLU A 464 -20.14 8.50 9.19
CA GLU A 464 -20.58 7.84 7.97
C GLU A 464 -21.45 6.61 8.30
N GLN A 465 -22.74 6.69 7.95
CA GLN A 465 -23.72 5.62 8.20
C GLN A 465 -24.17 4.89 6.91
N GLU A 466 -23.90 5.45 5.74
CA GLU A 466 -24.31 4.87 4.46
C GLU A 466 -23.28 3.88 3.91
N GLY A 467 -23.76 2.82 3.27
CA GLY A 467 -22.91 1.79 2.64
C GLY A 467 -22.23 0.83 3.63
N LYS A 468 -21.68 -0.26 3.11
CA LYS A 468 -20.94 -1.27 3.90
C LYS A 468 -19.45 -0.97 4.03
N ASP A 469 -18.85 -0.45 2.97
CA ASP A 469 -17.42 -0.19 2.89
C ASP A 469 -17.11 1.29 3.17
N MET A 470 -15.89 1.57 3.64
CA MET A 470 -15.40 2.92 3.90
C MET A 470 -15.35 3.73 2.60
N ARG A 471 -15.85 4.97 2.63
CA ARG A 471 -15.70 5.86 1.49
C ARG A 471 -14.22 6.15 1.25
N ALA A 472 -13.81 5.92 0.00
CA ALA A 472 -12.41 6.02 -0.37
C ALA A 472 -12.24 6.43 -1.83
N ARG A 473 -11.04 6.92 -2.15
CA ARG A 473 -10.59 7.22 -3.51
C ARG A 473 -9.41 6.32 -3.87
N ASN A 474 -9.50 5.68 -5.02
CA ASN A 474 -8.51 4.74 -5.53
C ASN A 474 -7.70 5.35 -6.67
N MET A 475 -6.47 5.73 -6.38
CA MET A 475 -5.44 6.11 -7.36
C MET A 475 -4.21 5.27 -7.09
N TRP A 476 -4.30 3.97 -7.38
CA TRP A 476 -3.42 2.88 -6.92
C TRP A 476 -3.60 2.51 -5.45
N PHE A 477 -3.53 3.49 -4.55
CA PHE A 477 -3.89 3.30 -3.14
C PHE A 477 -5.35 3.70 -2.91
N VAL A 478 -6.05 2.95 -2.06
CA VAL A 478 -7.47 3.18 -1.73
C VAL A 478 -7.58 3.99 -0.44
N LYS A 479 -7.37 5.31 -0.56
CA LYS A 479 -7.30 6.24 0.58
C LYS A 479 -8.70 6.60 1.11
N PRO A 480 -8.91 6.61 2.44
CA PRO A 480 -10.17 7.10 3.01
C PRO A 480 -10.45 8.54 2.59
N VAL A 481 -11.72 8.89 2.45
CA VAL A 481 -12.16 10.26 2.12
C VAL A 481 -13.22 10.70 3.11
N ARG A 482 -12.94 11.80 3.85
CA ARG A 482 -13.84 12.36 4.87
C ARG A 482 -14.20 11.34 5.94
N PHE A 483 -13.21 10.69 6.54
CA PHE A 483 -13.46 9.69 7.59
C PHE A 483 -13.75 10.39 8.92
N GLN A 484 -14.95 10.97 9.01
CA GLN A 484 -15.36 11.81 10.14
C GLN A 484 -15.85 10.96 11.30
N VAL A 485 -15.38 11.29 12.51
CA VAL A 485 -15.75 10.61 13.76
C VAL A 485 -16.01 11.63 14.86
N THR A 486 -16.76 11.22 15.88
CA THR A 486 -16.71 11.83 17.22
C THR A 486 -16.06 10.83 18.18
N ILE A 487 -15.37 11.35 19.20
CA ILE A 487 -14.57 10.54 20.12
C ILE A 487 -14.93 10.90 21.55
N LYS A 488 -15.05 9.89 22.40
CA LYS A 488 -15.21 10.03 23.85
C LYS A 488 -14.21 9.11 24.55
N LYS A 489 -13.73 9.51 25.72
CA LYS A 489 -12.98 8.58 26.58
C LYS A 489 -13.89 7.41 26.95
N SER A 490 -13.35 6.20 26.80
CA SER A 490 -14.06 4.98 27.15
C SER A 490 -14.34 4.95 28.65
N SER A 491 -15.56 4.58 29.04
CA SER A 491 -15.90 4.31 30.45
C SER A 491 -15.09 3.16 31.05
N GLN A 492 -14.50 2.31 30.20
CA GLN A 492 -13.65 1.19 30.56
C GLN A 492 -12.15 1.54 30.44
N SER A 493 -11.79 2.81 30.25
CA SER A 493 -10.39 3.21 30.11
C SER A 493 -9.61 2.84 31.38
N VAL A 494 -8.56 2.03 31.23
CA VAL A 494 -7.61 1.77 32.32
C VAL A 494 -6.79 3.05 32.55
N PRO A 495 -6.63 3.51 33.81
CA PRO A 495 -5.93 4.75 34.13
C PRO A 495 -4.46 4.78 33.71
#